data_AF-A0A1T5A3U7-F1
#
_entry.id   AF-A0A1T5A3U7-F1
#
_cell.length_a   1.000
_cell.length_b   1.000
_cell.length_c   1.000
_cell.angle_alpha   90.00
_cell.angle_beta   90.00
_cell.angle_gamma   90.00
#
_symmetry.space_group_name_H-M   'P 1'
#
loop_
_entity.id
_entity.type
_entity.pdbx_description
1 polymer ?
#
loop_
_entity_poly.entity_id
_entity_poly.type
_entity_poly.pdbx_seq_one_letter_code
_entity_poly.pdbx_strand_id
1 'polypeptide(L)'
;MDNKEIVFEVWKKSIEVQQHFNDIEMKIRNYALSTFTFIVTALGYLIKEKSIIELENFVIFLPSVVGYVGSIIILAFFFMDKYWYHKLLVGAVKQASEIESKYERLFEEMKLTTKIGEESPIVLPNGKEIHSSKKITIFYSIIIHVLIFLASSYWFISCCNHCIPIIFILLQIIYLIYQLYNIFAVKTNKGV
;
A
#
# COMPACT_ATOMS: atom_id res chain seq x y z
N MET A 1 37.96 -4.52 21.85
CA MET A 1 36.74 -3.69 21.84
C MET A 1 36.15 -3.72 23.23
N ASP A 2 35.91 -2.55 23.80
CA ASP A 2 35.12 -2.42 25.03
C ASP A 2 33.68 -2.92 24.77
N ASN A 3 33.01 -3.44 25.80
CA ASN A 3 31.63 -3.94 25.70
C ASN A 3 30.67 -2.84 25.20
N LYS A 4 30.96 -1.58 25.56
CA LYS A 4 30.25 -0.39 25.08
C LYS A 4 30.39 -0.16 23.58
N GLU A 5 31.58 -0.35 23.02
CA GLU A 5 31.83 -0.21 21.58
C GLU A 5 31.05 -1.26 20.78
N ILE A 6 30.99 -2.50 21.28
CA ILE A 6 30.22 -3.58 20.63
C ILE A 6 28.73 -3.23 20.59
N VAL A 7 28.18 -2.76 21.71
CA VAL A 7 26.76 -2.37 21.80
C VAL A 7 26.46 -1.22 20.84
N PHE A 8 27.31 -0.19 20.82
CA PHE A 8 27.14 0.95 19.92
C PHE A 8 27.18 0.51 18.45
N GLU A 9 28.12 -0.34 18.06
CA GLU A 9 28.21 -0.85 16.69
C GLU A 9 27.00 -1.71 16.29
N VAL A 10 26.47 -2.53 17.20
CA VAL A 10 25.25 -3.32 16.96
C VAL A 10 24.02 -2.43 16.82
N TRP A 11 23.88 -1.40 17.68
CA TRP A 11 22.82 -0.41 17.57
C TRP A 11 22.91 0.34 16.25
N LYS A 12 24.08 0.89 15.92
CA LYS A 12 24.35 1.61 14.67
C LYS A 12 24.00 0.74 13.46
N LYS A 13 24.41 -0.53 13.46
CA LYS A 13 24.09 -1.44 12.36
C LYS A 13 22.60 -1.70 12.22
N SER A 14 21.87 -1.75 13.34
CA SER A 14 20.42 -1.90 13.33
C SER A 14 19.72 -0.68 12.72
N ILE A 15 20.19 0.53 13.06
CA ILE A 15 19.71 1.79 12.47
C ILE A 15 19.99 1.84 10.96
N GLU A 16 21.18 1.43 10.51
CA GLU A 16 21.50 1.37 9.08
C GLU A 16 20.54 0.45 8.30
N VAL A 17 20.22 -0.72 8.85
CA VAL A 17 19.26 -1.65 8.24
C VAL A 17 17.84 -1.05 8.23
N GLN A 18 17.43 -0.38 9.30
CA GLN A 18 16.16 0.34 9.35
C GLN A 18 16.07 1.42 8.26
N GLN A 19 17.10 2.25 8.11
CA GLN A 19 17.17 3.29 7.07
C GLN A 19 17.10 2.66 5.67
N HIS A 20 17.85 1.59 5.43
CA HIS A 20 17.84 0.88 4.15
C HIS A 20 16.45 0.38 3.75
N PHE A 21 15.69 -0.23 4.67
CA PHE A 21 14.33 -0.67 4.38
C PHE A 21 13.37 0.50 4.16
N ASN A 22 13.50 1.59 4.92
CA ASN A 22 12.72 2.80 4.71
C ASN A 22 12.97 3.41 3.32
N ASP A 23 14.22 3.43 2.87
CA ASP A 23 14.57 3.92 1.52
C ASP A 23 13.97 3.02 0.42
N ILE A 24 13.97 1.70 0.63
CA ILE A 24 13.31 0.76 -0.29
C ILE A 24 11.80 1.02 -0.35
N GLU A 25 11.12 1.20 0.79
CA GLU A 25 9.69 1.54 0.82
C GLU A 25 9.41 2.83 0.03
N MET A 26 10.21 3.88 0.24
CA MET A 26 10.04 5.15 -0.46
C MET A 26 10.25 5.00 -1.98
N LYS A 27 11.21 4.19 -2.43
CA LYS A 27 11.41 3.89 -3.85
C LYS A 27 10.20 3.17 -4.45
N ILE A 28 9.66 2.17 -3.75
CA ILE A 28 8.47 1.42 -4.19
C ILE A 28 7.27 2.37 -4.35
N ARG A 29 7.04 3.26 -3.38
CA ARG A 29 5.95 4.26 -3.46
C ARG A 29 6.12 5.20 -4.65
N ASN A 30 7.34 5.65 -4.93
CA ASN A 30 7.63 6.47 -6.09
C ASN A 30 7.35 5.72 -7.40
N TYR A 31 7.74 4.44 -7.51
CA TYR A 31 7.41 3.62 -8.68
C TYR A 31 5.90 3.40 -8.84
N ALA A 32 5.17 3.19 -7.75
CA ALA A 32 3.72 3.09 -7.79
C ALA A 32 3.08 4.39 -8.29
N LEU A 33 3.55 5.56 -7.83
CA LEU A 33 3.08 6.87 -8.31
C LEU A 33 3.40 7.10 -9.78
N SER A 34 4.62 6.83 -10.22
CA SER A 34 4.99 6.96 -11.64
C SER A 34 4.15 6.04 -12.54
N THR A 35 3.93 4.80 -12.08
CA THR A 35 3.06 3.84 -12.79
C THR A 35 1.62 4.35 -12.85
N PHE A 36 1.09 4.86 -11.75
CA PHE A 36 -0.24 5.47 -11.70
C PHE A 36 -0.36 6.65 -12.66
N THR A 37 0.61 7.57 -12.67
CA THR A 37 0.64 8.70 -13.61
C THR A 37 0.61 8.19 -15.05
N PHE A 38 1.43 7.20 -15.39
CA PHE A 38 1.45 6.62 -16.73
C PHE A 38 0.09 6.01 -17.12
N ILE A 39 -0.54 5.25 -16.20
CA ILE A 39 -1.88 4.69 -16.40
C ILE A 39 -2.91 5.81 -16.64
N VAL A 40 -2.92 6.85 -15.81
CA VAL A 40 -3.87 7.97 -15.94
C VAL A 40 -3.67 8.74 -17.25
N THR A 41 -2.41 8.95 -17.66
CA THR A 41 -2.08 9.57 -18.95
C THR A 41 -2.56 8.70 -20.11
N ALA A 42 -2.32 7.38 -20.07
CA ALA A 42 -2.80 6.44 -21.07
C ALA A 42 -4.34 6.44 -21.14
N LEU A 43 -5.02 6.44 -20.00
CA LEU A 43 -6.48 6.57 -19.92
C LEU A 43 -6.95 7.86 -20.59
N GLY A 44 -6.36 9.01 -20.25
CA GLY A 44 -6.70 10.30 -20.85
C GLY A 44 -6.53 10.32 -22.37
N TYR A 45 -5.47 9.68 -22.88
CA TYR A 45 -5.24 9.53 -24.32
C TYR A 45 -6.30 8.64 -24.98
N LEU A 46 -6.60 7.47 -24.41
CA LEU A 46 -7.60 6.53 -24.96
C LEU A 46 -9.02 7.12 -24.95
N ILE A 47 -9.33 7.93 -23.94
CA ILE A 47 -10.60 8.66 -23.86
C ILE A 47 -10.67 9.69 -25.00
N LYS A 48 -9.59 10.44 -25.24
CA LYS A 48 -9.51 11.44 -26.31
C LYS A 48 -9.71 10.81 -27.69
N GLU A 49 -9.06 9.68 -27.95
CA GLU A 49 -9.16 8.94 -29.21
C GLU A 49 -10.47 8.14 -29.33
N LYS A 50 -11.33 8.15 -28.31
CA LYS A 50 -12.57 7.36 -28.23
C LYS A 50 -12.32 5.88 -28.56
N SER A 51 -11.21 5.34 -28.07
CA SER A 51 -10.77 3.99 -28.43
C SER A 51 -11.74 2.92 -27.94
N ILE A 52 -12.28 2.16 -28.89
CA ILE A 52 -13.18 1.04 -28.66
C ILE A 52 -12.62 -0.25 -29.26
N ILE A 53 -13.00 -1.38 -28.69
CA ILE A 53 -12.84 -2.71 -29.28
C ILE A 53 -14.23 -3.17 -29.68
N GLU A 54 -14.42 -3.40 -30.98
CA GLU A 54 -15.63 -4.00 -31.53
C GLU A 54 -15.45 -5.52 -31.60
N LEU A 55 -16.27 -6.23 -30.84
CA LEU A 55 -16.51 -7.67 -30.96
C LEU A 55 -17.90 -7.84 -31.59
N GLU A 56 -18.14 -8.95 -32.30
CA GLU A 56 -19.34 -9.16 -33.12
C GLU A 56 -20.67 -8.77 -32.44
N ASN A 57 -20.78 -8.92 -31.11
CA ASN A 57 -21.96 -8.54 -30.33
C ASN A 57 -21.71 -7.50 -29.21
N PHE A 58 -20.48 -7.01 -29.05
CA PHE A 58 -20.11 -6.14 -27.93
C PHE A 58 -19.16 -5.03 -28.33
N VAL A 59 -19.43 -3.82 -27.87
CA VAL A 59 -18.48 -2.71 -27.90
C VAL A 59 -17.87 -2.58 -26.52
N ILE A 60 -16.55 -2.69 -26.42
CA ILE A 60 -15.80 -2.51 -25.16
C ILE A 60 -14.99 -1.22 -25.25
N PHE A 61 -15.19 -0.31 -24.30
CA PHE A 61 -14.35 0.88 -24.18
C PHE A 61 -12.97 0.48 -23.62
N LEU A 62 -11.93 0.73 -24.41
CA LEU A 62 -10.54 0.42 -24.03
C LEU A 62 -10.08 1.11 -22.73
N PRO A 63 -10.53 2.35 -22.40
CA PRO A 63 -10.26 2.96 -21.09
C PRO A 63 -10.70 2.11 -19.89
N SER A 64 -11.81 1.37 -19.99
CA SER A 64 -12.26 0.49 -18.90
C SER A 64 -11.28 -0.65 -18.66
N VAL A 65 -10.83 -1.31 -19.73
CA VAL A 65 -9.88 -2.41 -19.66
C VAL A 65 -8.56 -1.94 -19.05
N VAL A 66 -8.01 -0.83 -19.57
CA VAL A 66 -6.76 -0.26 -19.07
C VAL A 66 -6.89 0.20 -17.61
N GLY A 67 -8.04 0.74 -17.22
CA GLY A 67 -8.30 1.17 -15.85
C GLY A 67 -8.29 -0.02 -14.88
N TYR A 68 -8.97 -1.12 -15.21
CA TYR A 68 -8.96 -2.34 -14.38
C TYR A 68 -7.58 -3.00 -14.32
N VAL A 69 -6.88 -3.13 -15.46
CA VAL A 69 -5.51 -3.66 -15.49
C VAL A 69 -4.59 -2.77 -14.64
N GLY A 70 -4.72 -1.46 -14.76
CA GLY A 70 -3.99 -0.50 -13.94
C GLY A 70 -4.26 -0.68 -12.44
N SER A 71 -5.53 -0.87 -12.04
CA SER A 71 -5.89 -1.15 -10.64
C SER A 71 -5.21 -2.42 -10.12
N ILE A 72 -5.12 -3.48 -10.93
CA ILE A 72 -4.45 -4.73 -10.56
C ILE A 72 -2.94 -4.50 -10.37
N ILE A 73 -2.30 -3.73 -11.26
CA ILE A 73 -0.88 -3.39 -11.14
C ILE A 73 -0.60 -2.60 -9.85
N ILE A 74 -1.42 -1.58 -9.55
CA ILE A 74 -1.28 -0.79 -8.31
C ILE A 74 -1.55 -1.66 -7.08
N LEU A 75 -2.50 -2.61 -7.16
CA LEU A 75 -2.74 -3.57 -6.10
C LEU A 75 -1.52 -4.46 -5.85
N ALA A 76 -0.79 -4.87 -6.89
CA ALA A 76 0.46 -5.61 -6.74
C ALA A 76 1.54 -4.79 -6.00
N PHE A 77 1.68 -3.49 -6.32
CA PHE A 77 2.56 -2.57 -5.57
C PHE A 77 2.15 -2.47 -4.10
N PHE A 78 0.85 -2.36 -3.82
CA PHE A 78 0.33 -2.35 -2.45
C PHE A 78 0.72 -3.61 -1.68
N PHE A 79 0.60 -4.80 -2.32
CA PHE A 79 0.95 -6.06 -1.67
C PHE A 79 2.43 -6.11 -1.32
N MET A 80 3.28 -5.75 -2.28
CA MET A 80 4.74 -5.70 -2.12
C MET A 80 5.14 -4.73 -0.99
N ASP A 81 4.63 -3.50 -1.01
CA ASP A 81 4.94 -2.47 0.00
C ASP A 81 4.46 -2.92 1.40
N LYS A 82 3.19 -3.27 1.55
CA LYS A 82 2.58 -3.52 2.87
C LYS A 82 2.95 -4.87 3.49
N TYR A 83 2.95 -5.95 2.71
CA TYR A 83 3.08 -7.29 3.27
C TYR A 83 4.49 -7.86 3.20
N TRP A 84 5.34 -7.33 2.30
CA TRP A 84 6.73 -7.76 2.21
C TRP A 84 7.64 -6.75 2.89
N TYR A 85 7.82 -5.56 2.30
CA TYR A 85 8.86 -4.63 2.75
C TYR A 85 8.51 -3.93 4.07
N HIS A 86 7.27 -3.55 4.28
CA HIS A 86 6.85 -2.95 5.55
C HIS A 86 6.99 -3.89 6.74
N LYS A 87 6.86 -5.19 6.53
CA LYS A 87 7.12 -6.18 7.58
C LYS A 87 8.61 -6.26 7.93
N LEU A 88 9.49 -6.15 6.94
CA LEU A 88 10.94 -6.11 7.16
C LEU A 88 11.36 -4.84 7.90
N LEU A 89 10.83 -3.67 7.51
CA LEU A 89 11.08 -2.41 8.20
C LEU A 89 10.64 -2.48 9.67
N VAL A 90 9.41 -2.96 9.93
CA VAL A 90 8.91 -3.10 11.31
C VAL A 90 9.78 -4.07 12.12
N GLY A 91 10.31 -5.13 11.51
CA GLY A 91 11.26 -6.03 12.17
C GLY A 91 12.54 -5.31 12.60
N ALA A 92 13.15 -4.53 11.70
CA ALA A 92 14.35 -3.74 12.01
C ALA A 92 14.10 -2.69 13.10
N VAL A 93 12.96 -1.98 13.04
CA VAL A 93 12.54 -1.00 14.06
C VAL A 93 12.39 -1.66 15.44
N LYS A 94 11.77 -2.84 15.51
CA LYS A 94 11.61 -3.56 16.78
C LYS A 94 12.95 -3.96 17.37
N GLN A 95 13.83 -4.54 16.56
CA GLN A 95 15.17 -4.93 17.01
C GLN A 95 15.98 -3.73 17.52
N ALA A 96 15.94 -2.60 16.81
CA ALA A 96 16.62 -1.38 17.23
C ALA A 96 16.03 -0.83 18.54
N SER A 97 14.70 -0.77 18.68
CA SER A 97 14.03 -0.33 19.90
C SER A 97 14.33 -1.23 21.11
N GLU A 98 14.43 -2.56 20.90
CA GLU A 98 14.85 -3.50 21.96
C GLU A 98 16.28 -3.24 22.43
N ILE A 99 17.21 -2.93 21.51
CA ILE A 99 18.59 -2.57 21.85
C ILE A 99 18.62 -1.24 22.63
N GLU A 100 17.88 -0.23 22.17
CA GLU A 100 17.75 1.08 22.85
C GLU A 100 17.25 0.90 24.28
N SER A 101 16.19 0.12 24.49
CA SER A 101 15.64 -0.14 25.83
C SER A 101 16.58 -0.95 26.72
N LYS A 102 17.26 -1.97 26.18
CA LYS A 102 18.17 -2.83 26.96
C LYS A 102 19.37 -2.07 27.52
N TYR A 103 19.86 -1.08 26.80
CA TYR A 103 21.08 -0.35 27.14
C TYR A 103 20.85 1.12 27.50
N GLU A 104 19.60 1.51 27.76
CA GLU A 104 19.20 2.88 28.09
C GLU A 104 20.02 3.48 29.25
N ARG A 105 20.34 2.69 30.28
CA ARG A 105 21.14 3.13 31.44
C ARG A 105 22.61 3.41 31.11
N LEU A 106 23.13 2.82 30.03
CA LEU A 106 24.51 3.00 29.60
C LEU A 106 24.64 4.12 28.57
N PHE A 107 23.57 4.36 27.80
CA PHE A 107 23.55 5.31 26.70
C PHE A 107 22.16 5.94 26.60
N GLU A 108 21.94 7.02 27.35
CA GLU A 108 20.65 7.71 27.39
C GLU A 108 20.29 8.36 26.05
N GLU A 109 21.29 8.64 25.21
CA GLU A 109 21.11 9.28 23.91
C GLU A 109 20.66 8.32 22.79
N MET A 110 20.79 7.00 22.99
CA MET A 110 20.37 5.98 22.01
C MET A 110 18.85 5.74 22.08
N LYS A 111 18.07 6.70 21.59
CA LYS A 111 16.58 6.67 21.62
C LYS A 111 15.92 7.06 20.30
N LEU A 112 16.67 7.00 19.19
CA LEU A 112 16.19 7.50 17.89
C LEU A 112 14.94 6.74 17.43
N THR A 113 14.99 5.41 17.47
CA THR A 113 13.92 4.54 16.99
C THR A 113 12.66 4.73 17.81
N THR A 114 12.82 4.78 19.14
CA THR A 114 11.73 4.97 20.10
C THR A 114 11.05 6.32 19.89
N LYS A 115 11.81 7.42 19.80
CA LYS A 115 11.28 8.77 19.54
C LYS A 115 10.55 8.86 18.20
N ILE A 116 11.09 8.26 17.13
CA ILE A 116 10.38 8.21 15.84
C ILE A 116 9.05 7.46 15.97
N GLY A 117 9.03 6.36 16.72
CA GLY A 117 7.84 5.56 16.96
C GLY A 117 6.74 6.34 17.70
N GLU A 118 7.11 7.15 18.68
CA GLU A 118 6.22 8.01 19.48
C GLU A 118 5.66 9.19 18.67
N GLU A 119 6.47 9.80 17.82
CA GLU A 119 6.08 10.94 16.97
C GLU A 119 5.35 10.52 15.69
N SER A 120 5.36 9.22 15.35
CA SER A 120 4.77 8.72 14.11
C SER A 120 3.24 8.78 14.05
N PRO A 121 2.46 8.44 15.09
CA PRO A 121 1.02 8.35 14.99
C PRO A 121 0.37 9.70 14.66
N ILE A 122 -0.62 9.70 13.77
CA ILE A 122 -1.47 10.89 13.56
C ILE A 122 -2.67 10.77 14.48
N VAL A 123 -2.83 11.72 15.40
CA VAL A 123 -3.98 11.80 16.31
C VAL A 123 -5.13 12.52 15.60
N LEU A 124 -6.26 11.83 15.45
CA LEU A 124 -7.49 12.40 14.89
C LEU A 124 -8.22 13.27 15.93
N PRO A 125 -9.13 14.18 15.51
CA PRO A 125 -9.94 15.00 16.44
C PRO A 125 -10.78 14.21 17.45
N ASN A 126 -11.06 12.93 17.15
CA ASN A 126 -11.78 12.01 18.03
C ASN A 126 -10.84 11.18 18.95
N GLY A 127 -9.56 11.56 19.05
CA GLY A 127 -8.54 10.89 19.86
C GLY A 127 -8.02 9.57 19.29
N LYS A 128 -8.46 9.13 18.11
CA LYS A 128 -7.97 7.87 17.51
C LYS A 128 -6.64 8.10 16.80
N GLU A 129 -5.68 7.22 17.04
CA GLU A 129 -4.37 7.24 16.38
C GLU A 129 -4.35 6.46 15.06
N ILE A 130 -3.68 7.02 14.06
CA ILE A 130 -3.37 6.36 12.79
C ILE A 130 -1.87 6.07 12.73
N HIS A 131 -1.53 4.80 12.92
CA HIS A 131 -0.15 4.30 12.76
C HIS A 131 0.22 4.08 11.27
N SER A 132 1.52 3.95 11.02
CA SER A 132 2.13 3.83 9.70
C SER A 132 1.52 2.75 8.80
N SER A 133 1.17 1.59 9.36
CA SER A 133 0.53 0.51 8.57
C SER A 133 -0.83 0.91 7.99
N LYS A 134 -1.58 1.80 8.68
CA LYS A 134 -2.86 2.31 8.20
C LYS A 134 -2.65 3.43 7.16
N LYS A 135 -1.61 4.26 7.32
CA LYS A 135 -1.23 5.29 6.34
C LYS A 135 -0.97 4.70 4.95
N ILE A 136 -0.21 3.60 4.88
CA ILE A 136 0.05 2.87 3.62
C ILE A 136 -1.28 2.40 2.99
N THR A 137 -2.18 1.86 3.81
CA THR A 137 -3.46 1.36 3.31
C THR A 137 -4.33 2.50 2.75
N ILE A 138 -4.35 3.66 3.41
CA ILE A 138 -5.09 4.83 2.93
C ILE A 138 -4.52 5.32 1.60
N PHE A 139 -3.19 5.44 1.50
CA PHE A 139 -2.51 5.90 0.29
C PHE A 139 -2.87 5.06 -0.95
N TYR A 140 -2.69 3.74 -0.89
CA TYR A 140 -3.02 2.87 -2.03
C TYR A 140 -4.52 2.78 -2.27
N SER A 141 -5.35 2.86 -1.22
CA SER A 141 -6.80 2.87 -1.38
C SER A 141 -7.23 4.03 -2.26
N ILE A 142 -6.73 5.25 -2.02
CA ILE A 142 -7.08 6.43 -2.84
C ILE A 142 -6.75 6.17 -4.32
N ILE A 143 -5.54 5.72 -4.62
CA ILE A 143 -5.06 5.51 -5.99
C ILE A 143 -5.89 4.43 -6.70
N ILE A 144 -6.15 3.30 -6.04
CA ILE A 144 -6.92 2.19 -6.61
C ILE A 144 -8.38 2.62 -6.86
N HIS A 145 -9.01 3.33 -5.92
CA HIS A 145 -10.39 3.78 -6.07
C HIS A 145 -10.55 4.75 -7.23
N VAL A 146 -9.57 5.63 -7.48
CA VAL A 146 -9.58 6.52 -8.66
C VAL A 146 -9.59 5.70 -9.95
N LEU A 147 -8.72 4.69 -10.07
CA LEU A 147 -8.67 3.85 -11.27
C LEU A 147 -9.93 3.02 -11.46
N ILE A 148 -10.48 2.43 -10.38
CA ILE A 148 -11.72 1.64 -10.43
C ILE A 148 -12.91 2.54 -10.80
N PHE A 149 -12.98 3.74 -10.23
CA PHE A 149 -14.05 4.69 -10.53
C PHE A 149 -14.04 5.07 -12.02
N LEU A 150 -12.86 5.43 -12.56
CA LEU A 150 -12.71 5.71 -14.00
C LEU A 150 -13.06 4.49 -14.85
N ALA A 151 -12.53 3.31 -14.52
CA ALA A 151 -12.81 2.10 -15.28
C ALA A 151 -14.31 1.78 -15.34
N SER A 152 -14.98 1.88 -14.19
CA SER A 152 -16.39 1.55 -14.01
C SER A 152 -17.30 2.58 -14.67
N SER A 153 -16.95 3.87 -14.68
CA SER A 153 -17.73 4.89 -15.38
C SER A 153 -17.78 4.62 -16.89
N TYR A 154 -16.64 4.26 -17.50
CA TYR A 154 -16.60 3.91 -18.92
C TYR A 154 -17.24 2.54 -19.20
N TRP A 155 -17.18 1.61 -18.24
CA TRP A 155 -17.82 0.31 -18.40
C TRP A 155 -19.34 0.44 -18.38
N PHE A 156 -19.86 1.30 -17.49
CA PHE A 156 -21.28 1.62 -17.44
C PHE A 156 -21.79 2.27 -18.72
N ILE A 157 -21.01 3.18 -19.32
CA ILE A 157 -21.32 3.76 -20.64
C ILE A 157 -21.35 2.66 -21.72
N SER A 158 -20.40 1.72 -21.71
CA SER A 158 -20.39 0.53 -22.57
C SER A 158 -21.66 -0.32 -22.43
N CYS A 159 -22.10 -0.53 -21.19
CA CYS A 159 -23.22 -1.40 -20.83
C CYS A 159 -24.58 -0.71 -20.90
N CYS A 160 -24.69 0.61 -21.03
CA CYS A 160 -25.99 1.26 -21.24
C CYS A 160 -26.64 0.84 -22.58
N ASN A 161 -25.92 0.09 -23.42
CA ASN A 161 -26.47 -0.65 -24.57
C ASN A 161 -26.94 -2.09 -24.26
N HIS A 162 -26.70 -2.68 -23.06
CA HIS A 162 -27.25 -3.98 -22.60
C HIS A 162 -27.14 -4.25 -21.07
N CYS A 163 -28.22 -4.76 -20.44
CA CYS A 163 -28.51 -4.91 -18.98
C CYS A 163 -27.56 -5.75 -18.06
N ILE A 164 -26.28 -5.90 -18.34
CA ILE A 164 -25.35 -6.78 -17.58
C ILE A 164 -24.62 -6.13 -16.34
N PRO A 165 -24.60 -4.80 -16.08
CA PRO A 165 -23.59 -4.22 -15.18
C PRO A 165 -23.81 -4.45 -13.68
N ILE A 166 -25.05 -4.69 -13.22
CA ILE A 166 -25.36 -4.76 -11.78
C ILE A 166 -24.77 -6.02 -11.12
N ILE A 167 -24.84 -7.16 -11.81
CA ILE A 167 -24.31 -8.44 -11.31
C ILE A 167 -22.78 -8.38 -11.21
N PHE A 168 -22.12 -7.73 -12.17
CA PHE A 168 -20.65 -7.66 -12.19
C PHE A 168 -20.11 -6.71 -11.11
N ILE A 169 -20.78 -5.59 -10.87
CA ILE A 169 -20.47 -4.68 -9.76
C ILE A 169 -20.67 -5.38 -8.42
N LEU A 170 -21.77 -6.13 -8.26
CA LEU A 170 -22.02 -6.93 -7.05
C LEU A 170 -20.95 -8.01 -6.85
N LEU A 171 -20.51 -8.69 -7.90
CA LEU A 171 -19.42 -9.67 -7.84
C LEU A 171 -18.07 -9.03 -7.48
N GLN A 172 -17.77 -7.83 -7.99
CA GLN A 172 -16.55 -7.09 -7.61
C GLN A 172 -16.60 -6.62 -6.15
N ILE A 173 -17.76 -6.16 -5.67
CA ILE A 173 -17.96 -5.81 -4.27
C ILE A 173 -17.78 -7.05 -3.38
N ILE A 174 -18.36 -8.19 -3.77
CA ILE A 174 -18.22 -9.48 -3.06
C ILE A 174 -16.76 -9.93 -3.03
N TYR A 175 -16.03 -9.82 -4.16
CA TYR A 175 -14.61 -10.17 -4.23
C TYR A 175 -13.76 -9.24 -3.36
N LEU A 176 -14.07 -7.94 -3.32
CA LEU A 176 -13.41 -6.99 -2.44
C LEU A 176 -13.68 -7.30 -0.97
N ILE A 177 -14.93 -7.64 -0.62
CA ILE A 177 -15.32 -8.07 0.73
C ILE A 177 -14.62 -9.38 1.12
N TYR A 178 -14.48 -10.33 0.20
CA TYR A 178 -13.75 -11.59 0.42
C TYR A 178 -12.25 -11.36 0.65
N GLN A 179 -11.63 -10.50 -0.16
CA GLN A 179 -10.24 -10.07 0.04
C GLN A 179 -10.06 -9.40 1.40
N LEU A 180 -10.97 -8.51 1.80
CA LEU A 180 -10.99 -7.90 3.12
C LEU A 180 -11.16 -8.94 4.23
N TYR A 181 -12.09 -9.89 4.08
CA TYR A 181 -12.34 -10.95 5.05
C TYR A 181 -11.10 -11.82 5.29
N ASN A 182 -10.42 -12.27 4.23
CA ASN A 182 -9.19 -13.06 4.36
C ASN A 182 -8.04 -12.27 5.02
N ILE A 183 -7.98 -10.95 4.82
CA ILE A 183 -7.03 -10.07 5.52
C ILE A 183 -7.31 -10.01 7.03
N PHE A 184 -8.58 -10.10 7.46
CA PHE A 184 -8.95 -10.12 8.88
C PHE A 184 -8.92 -11.51 9.52
N ALA A 185 -9.25 -12.58 8.80
CA ALA A 185 -9.29 -13.95 9.29
C ALA A 185 -7.89 -14.53 9.60
N VAL A 186 -6.83 -14.06 8.95
CA VAL A 186 -5.45 -14.50 9.21
C VAL A 186 -4.93 -14.02 10.58
N LYS A 187 -5.64 -13.11 11.27
CA LYS A 187 -5.22 -12.56 12.56
C LYS A 187 -5.75 -13.31 13.79
N THR A 188 -6.61 -14.32 13.64
CA THR A 188 -7.18 -15.10 14.76
C THR A 188 -6.51 -16.47 14.98
N ASN A 189 -5.57 -16.88 14.11
CA ASN A 189 -4.95 -18.21 14.18
C ASN A 189 -3.44 -18.21 14.47
N LYS A 190 -2.93 -17.13 15.07
CA LYS A 190 -1.59 -17.12 15.72
C LYS A 190 -1.74 -16.74 17.19
N GLY A 191 -2.38 -17.65 17.92
CA GLY A 191 -2.17 -17.86 19.34
C GLY A 191 -1.43 -19.17 19.53
N VAL A 192 -0.13 -19.19 19.21
CA VAL A 192 0.96 -19.95 19.86
C VAL A 192 2.25 -19.18 19.55
#